data_AF-A0A957HYG6-F1
#
_entry.id   AF-A0A957HYG6-F1
#
_cell.length_a   1.000
_cell.length_b   1.000
_cell.length_c   1.000
_cell.angle_alpha   90.00
_cell.angle_beta   90.00
_cell.angle_gamma   90.00
#
_symmetry.space_group_name_H-M   'P 1'
#
loop_
_entity.id
_entity.type
_entity.pdbx_description
1 polymer ?
#
loop_
_entity_poly.entity_id
_entity_poly.type
_entity_poly.pdbx_seq_one_letter_code
_entity_poly.pdbx_strand_id
1 'polypeptide(L)'
;MSTTRSNPYVGPETFKEEDKAYFFGRKQEAQELLSLVISEPLVLFYAQSGAGKSSLLNTCLIPDLREEDFHVLSVGRVSGHLPEGITAVPNIYVFNLLLSLCKGNHDVQELAQLSLTEYLESQKRNVPKDQFGQPKARVLIIDQFEEILTT
;
A
#
# COMPACT_ATOMS: atom_id res chain seq x y z
N MET A 1 20.41 11.84 21.71
CA MET A 1 19.36 12.13 22.72
C MET A 1 18.25 12.84 21.94
N SER A 2 17.01 12.37 21.77
CA SER A 2 16.16 11.40 22.46
C SER A 2 15.33 10.69 21.39
N THR A 3 15.30 9.36 21.34
CA THR A 3 14.39 8.60 20.47
C THR A 3 13.06 8.43 21.20
N THR A 4 12.05 9.19 20.81
CA THR A 4 10.65 8.96 21.20
C THR A 4 10.17 7.64 20.60
N ARG A 5 10.49 6.50 21.24
CA ARG A 5 9.69 5.28 21.06
C ARG A 5 8.41 5.46 21.87
N SER A 6 7.34 5.90 21.22
CA SER A 6 6.02 6.17 21.82
C SER A 6 5.19 4.92 22.14
N ASN A 7 5.78 3.72 22.12
CA ASN A 7 5.15 2.51 22.64
C ASN A 7 6.24 1.49 23.06
N PRO A 8 6.34 1.10 24.35
CA PRO A 8 7.32 0.13 24.83
C PRO A 8 6.96 -1.33 24.49
N TYR A 9 5.75 -1.59 23.99
CA TYR A 9 5.30 -2.93 23.61
C TYR A 9 5.50 -3.14 22.11
N VAL A 10 6.40 -4.06 21.77
CA VAL A 10 6.54 -4.59 20.41
C VAL A 10 5.34 -5.50 20.20
N GLY A 11 4.25 -4.96 19.62
CA GLY A 11 3.13 -5.77 19.17
C GLY A 11 3.59 -6.81 18.15
N PRO A 12 2.73 -7.79 17.80
CA PRO A 12 3.07 -8.76 16.76
C PRO A 12 3.45 -8.02 15.46
N GLU A 13 4.65 -8.27 14.96
CA GLU A 13 5.12 -7.67 13.70
C GLU A 13 4.36 -8.30 12.52
N THR A 14 3.99 -7.45 11.55
CA THR A 14 3.38 -7.91 10.31
C THR A 14 4.39 -8.75 9.52
N PHE A 15 3.96 -9.91 9.02
CA PHE A 15 4.79 -10.73 8.15
C PHE A 15 5.13 -9.95 6.87
N LYS A 16 6.39 -10.02 6.47
CA LYS A 16 6.88 -9.49 5.21
C LYS A 16 6.89 -10.60 4.16
N GLU A 17 7.10 -10.21 2.92
CA GLU A 17 7.22 -11.15 1.81
C GLU A 17 8.26 -12.25 2.06
N GLU A 18 9.41 -11.91 2.66
CA GLU A 18 10.46 -12.85 3.07
C GLU A 18 10.01 -13.90 4.10
N ASP A 19 8.94 -13.61 4.85
CA ASP A 19 8.38 -14.49 5.87
C ASP A 19 7.31 -15.45 5.29
N LYS A 20 7.09 -15.49 3.97
CA LYS A 20 6.08 -16.35 3.30
C LYS A 20 6.16 -17.81 3.75
N ALA A 21 7.37 -18.32 3.99
CA ALA A 21 7.59 -19.69 4.45
C ALA A 21 7.03 -20.00 5.85
N TYR A 22 6.72 -18.98 6.64
CA TYR A 22 6.19 -19.11 8.00
C TYR A 22 4.69 -18.74 8.10
N PHE A 23 4.07 -18.31 7.00
CA PHE A 23 2.66 -17.92 6.95
C PHE A 23 1.81 -19.06 6.37
N PHE A 24 1.00 -19.71 7.21
CA PHE A 24 0.26 -20.93 6.86
C PHE A 24 -1.26 -20.78 6.98
N GLY A 25 -1.99 -21.70 6.34
CA GLY A 25 -3.43 -21.88 6.55
C GLY A 25 -4.34 -20.87 5.86
N ARG A 26 -3.78 -19.94 5.06
CA ARG A 26 -4.53 -18.86 4.39
C ARG A 26 -4.46 -18.89 2.86
N LYS A 27 -4.06 -20.04 2.29
CA LYS A 27 -3.83 -20.17 0.85
C LYS A 27 -5.11 -19.99 0.05
N GLN A 28 -6.22 -20.54 0.53
CA GLN A 28 -7.51 -20.43 -0.16
C GLN A 28 -7.99 -18.97 -0.17
N GLU A 29 -7.96 -18.29 0.98
CA GLU A 29 -8.37 -16.88 1.07
C GLU A 29 -7.48 -15.97 0.20
N ALA A 30 -6.17 -16.25 0.13
CA ALA A 30 -5.29 -15.52 -0.77
C ALA A 30 -5.66 -15.71 -2.25
N GLN A 31 -5.99 -16.94 -2.67
CA GLN A 31 -6.41 -17.23 -4.05
C GLN A 31 -7.76 -16.59 -4.39
N GLU A 32 -8.71 -16.59 -3.45
CA GLU A 32 -9.99 -15.90 -3.61
C GLU A 32 -9.80 -14.39 -3.75
N LEU A 33 -8.95 -13.80 -2.90
CA LEU A 33 -8.62 -12.37 -2.99
C LEU A 33 -7.90 -12.03 -4.30
N LEU A 34 -6.94 -12.85 -4.73
CA LEU A 34 -6.25 -12.67 -6.01
C LEU A 34 -7.24 -12.68 -7.17
N SER A 35 -8.15 -13.66 -7.19
CA SER A 35 -9.17 -13.77 -8.24
C SER A 35 -10.04 -12.52 -8.31
N LEU A 36 -10.45 -11.98 -7.16
CA LEU A 36 -11.22 -10.74 -7.07
C LEU A 36 -10.42 -9.53 -7.58
N VAL A 37 -9.14 -9.41 -7.22
CA VAL A 37 -8.30 -8.29 -7.65
C VAL A 37 -8.05 -8.33 -9.17
N ILE A 38 -7.97 -9.52 -9.76
CA ILE A 38 -7.83 -9.68 -11.21
C ILE A 38 -9.14 -9.33 -11.94
N SER A 39 -10.30 -9.71 -11.38
CA SER A 39 -11.59 -9.53 -12.04
C SER A 39 -12.22 -8.16 -11.83
N GLU A 40 -11.95 -7.51 -10.70
CA GLU A 40 -12.60 -6.28 -10.29
C GLU A 40 -11.65 -5.07 -10.25
N PRO A 41 -12.06 -3.89 -10.74
CA PRO A 41 -11.23 -2.69 -10.70
C PRO A 41 -11.06 -2.11 -9.28
N LEU A 42 -11.89 -2.52 -8.33
CA LEU A 42 -11.86 -2.07 -6.93
C LEU A 42 -12.28 -3.22 -6.00
N VAL A 43 -11.43 -3.52 -5.02
CA VAL A 43 -11.71 -4.53 -4.00
C VAL A 43 -11.54 -3.92 -2.61
N LEU A 44 -12.56 -4.05 -1.76
CA LEU A 44 -12.47 -3.74 -0.34
C LEU A 44 -12.24 -5.02 0.46
N PHE A 45 -11.02 -5.21 0.95
CA PHE A 45 -10.65 -6.34 1.80
C PHE A 45 -10.67 -5.94 3.27
N TYR A 46 -11.62 -6.50 4.04
CA TYR A 46 -11.81 -6.17 5.45
C TYR A 46 -11.88 -7.43 6.32
N ALA A 47 -11.46 -7.27 7.57
CA ALA A 47 -11.46 -8.26 8.62
C ALA A 47 -11.20 -7.55 9.96
N GLN A 48 -11.45 -8.25 11.07
CA GLN A 48 -11.13 -7.74 12.41
C GLN A 48 -9.66 -7.33 12.52
N SER A 49 -9.38 -6.35 13.38
CA SER A 49 -8.00 -5.94 13.67
C SER A 49 -7.20 -7.13 14.21
N GLY A 50 -5.96 -7.29 13.76
CA GLY A 50 -5.12 -8.43 14.11
C GLY A 50 -5.44 -9.75 13.39
N ALA A 51 -6.42 -9.79 12.47
CA ALA A 51 -6.74 -11.01 11.71
C ALA A 51 -5.66 -11.44 10.69
N GLY A 52 -4.58 -10.65 10.53
CA GLY A 52 -3.49 -10.93 9.61
C GLY A 52 -3.69 -10.40 8.19
N LYS A 53 -4.52 -9.37 7.97
CA LYS A 53 -4.78 -8.77 6.65
C LYS A 53 -3.48 -8.34 5.96
N SER A 54 -2.72 -7.47 6.62
CA SER A 54 -1.46 -6.94 6.09
C SER A 54 -0.43 -8.05 5.84
N SER A 55 -0.38 -9.06 6.72
CA SER A 55 0.45 -10.25 6.51
C SER A 55 0.05 -10.98 5.24
N LEU A 56 -1.24 -11.28 5.04
CA LEU A 56 -1.75 -11.95 3.83
C LEU A 56 -1.45 -11.14 2.56
N LEU A 57 -1.59 -9.80 2.60
CA LEU A 57 -1.23 -8.94 1.48
C LEU A 57 0.26 -9.10 1.12
N ASN A 58 1.14 -9.04 2.13
CA ASN A 58 2.59 -9.07 1.93
C ASN A 58 3.13 -10.44 1.54
N THR A 59 2.65 -11.52 2.17
CA THR A 59 3.20 -12.87 1.98
C THR A 59 2.57 -13.61 0.81
N CYS A 60 1.34 -13.27 0.44
CA CYS A 60 0.59 -14.01 -0.58
C CYS A 60 0.17 -13.10 -1.73
N LEU A 61 -0.72 -12.13 -1.50
CA LEU A 61 -1.32 -11.38 -2.61
C LEU A 61 -0.29 -10.65 -3.47
N ILE A 62 0.65 -9.92 -2.86
CA ILE A 62 1.66 -9.14 -3.59
C ILE A 62 2.58 -10.05 -4.42
N PRO A 63 3.16 -11.13 -3.87
CA PRO A 63 3.89 -12.13 -4.66
C PRO A 63 3.06 -12.71 -5.79
N ASP A 64 1.84 -13.16 -5.50
CA ASP A 64 1.01 -13.86 -6.47
C ASP A 64 0.56 -12.91 -7.61
N LEU A 65 0.30 -11.63 -7.33
CA LEU A 65 0.07 -10.60 -8.37
C LEU A 65 1.29 -10.41 -9.28
N ARG A 66 2.51 -10.47 -8.74
CA ARG A 66 3.73 -10.38 -9.55
C ARG A 66 3.94 -11.62 -10.41
N GLU A 67 3.57 -12.79 -9.92
CA GLU A 67 3.55 -14.04 -10.70
C GLU A 67 2.55 -13.96 -11.87
N GLU A 68 1.41 -13.30 -11.66
CA GLU A 68 0.41 -12.96 -12.70
C GLU A 68 0.79 -11.74 -13.56
N ASP A 69 2.07 -11.33 -13.55
CA ASP A 69 2.65 -10.25 -14.34
C ASP A 69 2.07 -8.84 -14.11
N PHE A 70 1.50 -8.58 -12.92
CA PHE A 70 1.05 -7.23 -12.55
C PHE A 70 2.22 -6.31 -12.13
N HIS A 71 2.07 -5.03 -12.46
CA HIS A 71 2.84 -3.95 -11.84
C HIS A 71 2.19 -3.52 -10.53
N VAL A 72 2.64 -4.12 -9.43
CA VAL A 72 2.19 -3.76 -8.08
C VAL A 72 2.93 -2.50 -7.62
N LEU A 73 2.19 -1.41 -7.40
CA LEU A 73 2.72 -0.17 -6.82
C LEU A 73 3.09 -0.36 -5.34
N SER A 74 3.84 0.58 -4.77
CA SER A 74 4.07 0.62 -3.32
C SER A 74 2.74 0.51 -2.56
N VAL A 75 2.73 -0.23 -1.45
CA VAL A 75 1.58 -0.26 -0.55
C VAL A 75 1.46 1.10 0.14
N GLY A 76 0.30 1.73 -0.01
CA GLY A 76 -0.01 3.04 0.55
C GLY A 76 -0.65 2.96 1.94
N ARG A 77 -0.49 4.03 2.73
CA ARG A 77 -1.13 4.28 4.03
C ARG A 77 -1.80 5.65 3.98
N VAL A 78 -3.00 5.76 4.53
CA VAL A 78 -3.79 7.00 4.49
C VAL A 78 -3.62 7.88 5.73
N SER A 79 -3.03 7.34 6.81
CA SER A 79 -2.81 8.07 8.06
C SER A 79 -1.35 8.39 8.29
N GLY A 80 -1.13 9.42 9.09
CA GLY A 80 0.19 9.96 9.38
C GLY A 80 0.09 11.37 9.93
N HIS A 81 1.21 11.88 10.41
CA HIS A 81 1.34 13.26 10.86
C HIS A 81 1.87 14.13 9.72
N LEU A 82 1.40 15.39 9.69
CA LEU A 82 2.02 16.38 8.82
C LEU A 82 3.48 16.58 9.25
N PRO A 83 4.45 16.51 8.33
CA PRO A 83 5.85 16.78 8.63
C PRO A 83 6.04 18.26 8.98
N GLU A 84 7.15 18.55 9.66
CA GLU A 84 7.50 19.93 10.02
C GLU A 84 7.57 20.84 8.78
N GLY A 85 6.97 22.02 8.87
CA GLY A 85 6.91 22.99 7.77
C GLY A 85 5.63 22.95 6.93
N ILE A 86 4.79 21.92 7.07
CA ILE A 86 3.47 21.86 6.43
C ILE A 86 2.39 22.15 7.47
N THR A 87 1.69 23.28 7.33
CA THR A 87 0.66 23.72 8.27
C THR A 87 -0.74 23.26 7.90
N ALA A 88 -1.01 23.11 6.59
CA ALA A 88 -2.29 22.65 6.07
C ALA A 88 -2.10 22.01 4.70
N VAL A 89 -2.94 21.02 4.40
CA VAL A 89 -3.06 20.38 3.09
C VAL A 89 -4.54 20.27 2.72
N PRO A 90 -4.91 20.26 1.43
CA PRO A 90 -6.30 20.18 1.01
C PRO A 90 -7.01 18.91 1.51
N ASN A 91 -6.29 17.79 1.52
CA ASN A 91 -6.78 16.50 2.02
C ASN A 91 -5.63 15.73 2.67
N ILE A 92 -5.70 15.57 3.99
CA ILE A 92 -4.66 14.91 4.79
C ILE A 92 -4.49 13.43 4.42
N TYR A 93 -5.56 12.73 4.04
CA TYR A 93 -5.52 11.33 3.68
C TYR A 93 -4.83 11.10 2.32
N VAL A 94 -5.14 11.94 1.33
CA VAL A 94 -4.46 11.90 0.03
C VAL A 94 -2.99 12.27 0.19
N PHE A 95 -2.69 13.30 0.99
CA PHE A 95 -1.32 13.69 1.26
C PHE A 95 -0.50 12.57 1.89
N ASN A 96 -1.00 11.94 2.97
CA ASN A 96 -0.33 10.82 3.62
C ASN A 96 -0.20 9.61 2.69
N LEU A 97 -1.22 9.34 1.87
CA LEU A 97 -1.15 8.31 0.84
C LEU A 97 0.01 8.58 -0.12
N LEU A 98 0.07 9.77 -0.72
CA LEU A 98 1.15 10.14 -1.63
C LEU A 98 2.52 10.08 -0.95
N LEU A 99 2.63 10.59 0.29
CA LEU A 99 3.85 10.53 1.09
C LEU A 99 4.32 9.07 1.30
N SER A 100 3.40 8.15 1.58
CA SER A 100 3.72 6.72 1.78
C SER A 100 4.09 5.99 0.48
N LEU A 101 3.50 6.39 -0.65
CA LEU A 101 3.78 5.80 -1.97
C LEU A 101 5.14 6.26 -2.51
N CYS A 102 5.49 7.53 -2.26
CA CYS A 102 6.74 8.18 -2.60
C CYS A 102 7.86 7.79 -1.62
N LYS A 103 8.39 6.56 -1.71
CA LYS A 103 9.50 6.05 -0.87
C LYS A 103 10.87 6.74 -1.10
N GLY A 104 10.91 8.02 -1.51
CA GLY A 104 12.14 8.76 -1.86
C GLY A 104 12.11 10.25 -1.47
N ASN A 105 13.17 10.99 -1.79
CA ASN A 105 13.26 12.44 -1.58
C ASN A 105 12.38 13.20 -2.58
N HIS A 106 11.08 13.21 -2.32
CA HIS A 106 10.17 14.17 -2.94
C HIS A 106 10.10 15.43 -2.09
N ASP A 107 9.98 16.58 -2.75
CA ASP A 107 9.66 17.81 -2.05
C ASP A 107 8.25 17.67 -1.45
N VAL A 108 8.17 17.76 -0.13
CA VAL A 108 6.93 17.59 0.63
C VAL A 108 5.92 18.67 0.26
N GLN A 109 6.40 19.87 -0.09
CA GLN A 109 5.59 21.00 -0.51
C GLN A 109 4.96 20.74 -1.88
N GLU A 110 5.68 20.05 -2.79
CA GLU A 110 5.11 19.59 -4.06
C GLU A 110 4.03 18.53 -3.82
N LEU A 111 4.29 17.55 -2.96
CA LEU A 111 3.32 16.51 -2.61
C LEU A 111 2.04 17.08 -1.96
N ALA A 112 2.16 18.16 -1.19
CA ALA A 112 1.03 18.85 -0.55
C ALA A 112 0.02 19.45 -1.56
N GLN A 113 0.47 19.72 -2.79
CA GLN A 113 -0.38 20.28 -3.86
C GLN A 113 -0.77 19.22 -4.91
N LEU A 114 -0.16 18.04 -4.87
CA LEU A 114 -0.36 17.00 -5.87
C LEU A 114 -1.66 16.22 -5.59
N SER A 115 -2.48 16.02 -6.62
CA SER A 115 -3.63 15.12 -6.54
C SER A 115 -3.22 13.66 -6.77
N LEU A 116 -4.02 12.71 -6.26
CA LEU A 116 -3.81 11.28 -6.53
C LEU A 116 -3.84 10.97 -8.03
N THR A 117 -4.73 11.61 -8.79
CA THR A 117 -4.82 11.43 -10.24
C THR A 117 -3.53 11.87 -10.92
N GLU A 118 -3.03 13.07 -10.64
CA GLU A 118 -1.77 13.57 -11.23
C GLU A 118 -0.59 12.67 -10.88
N TYR A 119 -0.52 12.19 -9.64
CA TYR A 119 0.47 11.21 -9.24
C TYR A 119 0.37 9.94 -10.10
N LEU A 120 -0.80 9.32 -10.21
CA LEU A 120 -0.99 8.07 -10.96
C LEU A 120 -0.76 8.24 -12.46
N GLU A 121 -1.06 9.41 -13.03
CA GLU A 121 -0.74 9.80 -14.42
C GLU A 121 0.77 9.93 -14.62
N SER A 122 1.50 10.55 -13.68
CA SER A 122 2.97 10.67 -13.75
C SER A 122 3.65 9.29 -13.79
N GLN A 123 3.07 8.30 -13.09
CA GLN A 123 3.56 6.92 -13.08
C GLN A 123 3.25 6.14 -14.37
N LYS A 124 2.30 6.56 -15.21
CA LYS A 124 1.97 5.84 -16.47
C LYS A 124 3.14 5.74 -17.44
N ARG A 125 4.07 6.69 -17.38
CA ARG A 125 5.24 6.73 -18.28
C ARG A 125 6.27 5.64 -17.96
N ASN A 126 6.27 5.13 -16.74
CA ASN A 126 7.28 4.19 -16.23
C ASN A 126 6.71 2.78 -16.00
N VAL A 127 5.54 2.47 -16.56
CA VAL A 127 4.93 1.15 -16.39
C VAL A 127 5.79 0.11 -17.13
N PRO A 128 6.30 -0.92 -16.43
CA PRO A 128 7.03 -2.00 -17.09
C PRO A 128 6.15 -2.69 -18.12
N LYS A 129 6.78 -3.17 -19.19
CA LYS A 129 6.11 -3.93 -20.23
C LYS A 129 6.16 -5.43 -19.94
N ASP A 130 5.13 -6.14 -20.36
CA ASP A 130 5.08 -7.60 -20.37
C ASP A 130 5.96 -8.19 -21.49
N GLN A 131 5.97 -9.50 -21.60
CA GLN A 131 6.69 -10.24 -22.65
C GLN A 131 6.21 -9.94 -24.08
N PHE A 132 5.01 -9.36 -24.24
CA PHE A 132 4.42 -8.96 -25.52
C PHE A 132 4.62 -7.46 -25.81
N GLY A 133 5.34 -6.73 -24.94
CA GLY A 133 5.60 -5.30 -25.09
C GLY A 133 4.41 -4.41 -24.68
N GLN A 134 3.36 -4.97 -24.09
CA GLN A 134 2.20 -4.23 -23.58
C GLN A 134 2.48 -3.73 -22.15
N PRO A 135 1.94 -2.57 -21.74
CA PRO A 135 2.06 -2.12 -20.36
C PRO A 135 1.39 -3.13 -19.41
N LYS A 136 2.11 -3.56 -18.37
CA LYS A 136 1.56 -4.44 -17.34
C LYS A 136 0.35 -3.80 -16.65
N ALA A 137 -0.64 -4.61 -16.32
CA ALA A 137 -1.77 -4.17 -15.50
C ALA A 137 -1.28 -3.67 -14.14
N ARG A 138 -1.87 -2.60 -13.62
CA ARG A 138 -1.41 -1.93 -12.40
C ARG A 138 -2.33 -2.21 -11.23
N VAL A 139 -1.76 -2.45 -10.06
CA VAL A 139 -2.52 -2.55 -8.80
C VAL A 139 -1.95 -1.57 -7.78
N LEU A 140 -2.83 -0.76 -7.18
CA LEU A 140 -2.56 0.06 -6.01
C LEU A 140 -3.20 -0.60 -4.80
N ILE A 141 -2.40 -0.91 -3.78
CA ILE A 141 -2.89 -1.44 -2.51
C ILE A 141 -2.84 -0.31 -1.49
N ILE A 142 -3.97 -0.04 -0.84
CA ILE A 142 -4.06 0.88 0.29
C ILE A 142 -4.37 0.02 1.53
N ASP A 143 -3.39 -0.12 2.40
CA ASP A 143 -3.54 -0.89 3.64
C ASP A 143 -3.95 0.04 4.80
N GLN A 144 -4.66 -0.49 5.79
CA GLN A 144 -5.31 0.29 6.87
C GLN A 144 -6.23 1.42 6.34
N PHE A 145 -6.99 1.14 5.28
CA PHE A 145 -7.94 2.13 4.74
C PHE A 145 -9.00 2.55 5.77
N GLU A 146 -9.35 1.68 6.72
CA GLU A 146 -10.32 1.97 7.78
C GLU A 146 -9.96 3.20 8.63
N GLU A 147 -8.70 3.62 8.65
CA GLU A 147 -8.25 4.74 9.48
C GLU A 147 -8.87 6.09 9.07
N ILE A 148 -9.36 6.23 7.83
CA ILE A 148 -10.11 7.43 7.42
C ILE A 148 -11.40 7.64 8.23
N LEU A 149 -11.89 6.59 8.88
CA LEU A 149 -13.12 6.60 9.69
C LEU A 149 -12.83 6.70 11.19
N THR A 150 -11.58 6.50 11.60
CA THR A 150 -11.20 6.38 13.03
C THR A 150 -10.23 7.47 13.49
N THR A 151 -9.87 8.42 12.62
CA THR A 151 -8.94 9.52 12.92
C THR A 151 -9.67 10.79 13.34
#